data_AF-A0A813KLK5-F1
#
_entry.id   AF-A0A813KLK5-F1
#
_cell.length_a   1.000
_cell.length_b   1.000
_cell.length_c   1.000
_cell.angle_alpha   90.00
_cell.angle_beta   90.00
_cell.angle_gamma   90.00
#
_symmetry.space_group_name_H-M   'P 1'
#
loop_
_entity.id
_entity.type
_entity.pdbx_description
1 polymer ?
#
loop_
_entity_poly.entity_id
_entity_poly.type
_entity_poly.pdbx_seq_one_letter_code
_entity_poly.pdbx_strand_id
1 'polypeptide(L)'
;ETWHDPVDWCPNGQTWTVAALLPSWLLYPLTCRAVAAAERCGGATALAALAALLWLVSFGPLWVLFVRQGSWITNKQGVWGYVWPPSQLADFALGVTTAALARRHAAAASSASEEDSDEQEPGMRRVWARGLLADGCILIVGLTCLCAPWYGGREGWEPLFNHGFGLLFAAFLYGSAAGGGSGLVARLFRHDVLVCLGAYSFEVYLFQYPVHEIFVAVGDVSGAFDMRNAKGEYNNNSCGFVVFFFSLWLAAGLYAEFVESHLIRWLQVEAASGGDCTSQVSKGYTSHKDRAAMAGGAVYEQLAEETDIERSESAIPLVPADPSSPPSRS
;
A
#
# COMPACT_ATOMS: atom_id res chain seq x y z
N GLU A 1 -12.12 -20.82 -13.50
CA GLU A 1 -11.43 -21.31 -12.29
C GLU A 1 -12.40 -21.23 -11.12
N THR A 2 -12.51 -22.28 -10.30
CA THR A 2 -13.36 -22.24 -9.10
C THR A 2 -12.47 -22.31 -7.86
N TRP A 3 -12.89 -21.68 -6.77
CA TRP A 3 -12.21 -21.70 -5.47
C TRP A 3 -12.01 -23.12 -4.88
N HIS A 4 -12.60 -24.13 -5.50
CA HIS A 4 -12.60 -25.50 -5.02
C HIS A 4 -11.30 -26.25 -5.35
N ASP A 5 -10.51 -25.80 -6.32
CA ASP A 5 -9.24 -26.46 -6.70
C ASP A 5 -8.09 -25.46 -6.95
N PRO A 6 -7.49 -24.92 -5.88
CA PRO A 6 -6.44 -23.91 -5.97
C PRO A 6 -5.03 -24.52 -6.16
N VAL A 7 -4.93 -25.84 -6.30
CA VAL A 7 -3.64 -26.52 -6.56
C VAL A 7 -3.08 -26.10 -7.93
N ASP A 8 -3.96 -25.74 -8.86
CA ASP A 8 -3.59 -25.24 -10.19
C ASP A 8 -3.19 -23.74 -10.18
N TRP A 9 -3.26 -23.05 -9.04
CA TRP A 9 -3.02 -21.61 -8.92
C TRP A 9 -1.58 -21.29 -8.51
N CYS A 10 -0.58 -21.99 -9.02
CA CYS A 10 0.82 -21.65 -8.75
C CYS A 10 1.48 -21.03 -9.99
N PRO A 11 1.95 -19.77 -9.93
CA PRO A 11 1.81 -18.81 -8.83
C PRO A 11 0.37 -18.31 -8.69
N ASN A 12 -0.04 -17.85 -7.49
CA ASN A 12 -1.43 -17.44 -7.18
C ASN A 12 -2.03 -16.66 -8.37
N GLY A 13 -3.03 -17.23 -9.05
CA GLY A 13 -3.60 -16.64 -10.26
C GLY A 13 -4.07 -15.21 -10.00
N GLN A 14 -3.99 -14.33 -10.99
CA GLN A 14 -4.34 -12.90 -10.81
C GLN A 14 -5.82 -12.68 -10.46
N THR A 15 -6.65 -13.62 -10.92
CA THR A 15 -8.05 -13.77 -10.54
C THR A 15 -8.21 -13.90 -9.03
N TRP A 16 -7.26 -14.52 -8.32
CA TRP A 16 -7.30 -14.70 -6.88
C TRP A 16 -7.34 -13.37 -6.13
N THR A 17 -6.45 -12.42 -6.44
CA THR A 17 -6.39 -11.16 -5.67
C THR A 17 -7.63 -10.33 -5.83
N VAL A 18 -8.09 -10.13 -7.07
CA VAL A 18 -9.34 -9.40 -7.30
C VAL A 18 -10.49 -10.08 -6.58
N ALA A 19 -10.56 -11.42 -6.66
CA ALA A 19 -11.67 -12.14 -6.08
C ALA A 19 -11.57 -12.29 -4.54
N ALA A 20 -10.36 -12.20 -3.97
CA ALA A 20 -10.09 -12.16 -2.54
C ALA A 20 -10.38 -10.78 -1.94
N LEU A 21 -10.09 -9.71 -2.68
CA LEU A 21 -10.33 -8.32 -2.25
C LEU A 21 -11.76 -7.84 -2.51
N LEU A 22 -12.45 -8.40 -3.51
CA LEU A 22 -13.79 -7.96 -3.88
C LEU A 22 -14.79 -7.98 -2.70
N PRO A 23 -14.86 -9.04 -1.87
CA PRO A 23 -15.72 -9.04 -0.68
C PRO A 23 -15.36 -7.94 0.31
N SER A 24 -14.06 -7.69 0.50
CA SER A 24 -13.56 -6.61 1.37
C SER A 24 -14.02 -5.24 0.85
N TRP A 25 -13.95 -4.99 -0.46
CA TRP A 25 -14.43 -3.76 -1.07
C TRP A 25 -15.94 -3.59 -0.95
N LEU A 26 -16.71 -4.65 -1.21
CA LEU A 26 -18.17 -4.61 -1.08
C LEU A 26 -18.62 -4.37 0.37
N LEU A 27 -17.89 -4.92 1.34
CA LEU A 27 -18.19 -4.76 2.77
C LEU A 27 -17.53 -3.52 3.41
N TYR A 28 -16.65 -2.82 2.69
CA TYR A 28 -15.92 -1.66 3.22
C TYR A 28 -16.82 -0.59 3.85
N PRO A 29 -17.97 -0.19 3.26
CA PRO A 29 -18.86 0.78 3.90
C PRO A 29 -19.41 0.31 5.26
N LEU A 30 -19.69 -0.99 5.41
CA LEU A 30 -20.15 -1.58 6.68
C LEU A 30 -19.02 -1.61 7.70
N THR A 31 -17.80 -2.00 7.28
CA THR A 31 -16.60 -1.95 8.11
C THR A 31 -16.35 -0.54 8.63
N CYS A 32 -16.45 0.48 7.78
CA CYS A 32 -16.30 1.88 8.18
C CYS A 32 -17.34 2.30 9.24
N ARG A 33 -18.60 1.86 9.09
CA ARG A 33 -19.66 2.13 10.08
C ARG A 33 -19.37 1.47 11.42
N ALA A 34 -18.88 0.22 11.41
CA ALA A 34 -18.51 -0.49 12.63
C ALA A 34 -17.32 0.18 13.35
N VAL A 35 -16.29 0.57 12.61
CA VAL A 35 -15.12 1.30 13.14
C VAL A 35 -15.54 2.65 13.72
N ALA A 36 -16.38 3.42 13.02
CA ALA A 36 -16.89 4.68 13.53
C ALA A 36 -17.78 4.50 14.78
N ALA A 37 -18.55 3.42 14.86
CA ALA A 37 -19.32 3.09 16.07
C ALA A 37 -18.39 2.78 17.24
N ALA A 38 -17.37 1.94 17.05
CA ALA A 38 -16.38 1.64 18.08
C ALA A 38 -15.65 2.90 18.56
N GLU A 39 -15.24 3.76 17.63
CA GLU A 39 -14.60 5.03 17.94
C GLU A 39 -15.50 5.96 18.78
N ARG A 40 -16.79 6.07 18.46
CA ARG A 40 -17.74 6.87 19.25
C ARG A 40 -17.99 6.29 20.64
N CYS A 41 -18.01 4.96 20.78
CA CYS A 41 -18.34 4.30 22.04
C CYS A 41 -17.20 4.33 23.06
N GLY A 42 -15.94 4.23 22.62
CA GLY A 42 -14.81 4.12 23.55
C GLY A 42 -13.46 4.61 23.01
N GLY A 43 -13.47 5.39 21.93
CA GLY A 43 -12.27 6.01 21.35
C GLY A 43 -11.19 5.00 21.01
N ALA A 44 -9.95 5.31 21.42
CA ALA A 44 -8.78 4.49 21.13
C ALA A 44 -8.84 3.08 21.76
N THR A 45 -9.37 2.97 22.98
CA THR A 45 -9.48 1.68 23.69
C THR A 45 -10.43 0.73 22.98
N ALA A 46 -11.60 1.23 22.53
CA ALA A 46 -12.55 0.44 21.76
C ALA A 46 -12.00 0.01 20.39
N LEU A 47 -11.24 0.89 19.71
CA LEU A 47 -10.57 0.54 18.46
C LEU A 47 -9.48 -0.54 18.67
N ALA A 48 -8.70 -0.45 19.74
CA ALA A 48 -7.69 -1.46 20.07
C ALA A 48 -8.35 -2.82 20.42
N ALA A 49 -9.45 -2.80 21.17
CA ALA A 49 -10.23 -4.01 21.46
C ALA A 49 -10.83 -4.63 20.19
N LEU A 50 -11.36 -3.80 19.28
CA LEU A 50 -11.87 -4.26 17.99
C LEU A 50 -10.75 -4.89 17.14
N ALA A 51 -9.58 -4.27 17.08
CA ALA A 51 -8.42 -4.83 16.38
C ALA A 51 -8.01 -6.21 16.94
N ALA A 52 -7.93 -6.35 18.27
CA ALA A 52 -7.63 -7.64 18.90
C ALA A 52 -8.71 -8.69 18.61
N LEU A 53 -9.99 -8.31 18.64
CA LEU A 53 -11.09 -9.21 18.30
C LEU A 53 -11.03 -9.68 16.86
N LEU A 54 -10.77 -8.77 15.91
CA LEU A 54 -10.66 -9.10 14.48
C LEU A 54 -9.50 -10.07 14.23
N TRP A 55 -8.35 -9.85 14.86
CA TRP A 55 -7.23 -10.80 14.79
C TRP A 55 -7.58 -12.16 15.41
N LEU A 56 -8.30 -12.20 16.53
CA LEU A 56 -8.75 -13.48 17.10
C LEU A 56 -9.73 -14.21 16.17
N VAL A 57 -10.56 -13.48 15.42
CA VAL A 57 -11.47 -14.06 14.43
C VAL A 57 -10.71 -14.64 13.23
N SER A 58 -9.64 -13.99 12.75
CA SER A 58 -8.83 -14.51 11.63
C SER A 58 -7.87 -15.62 12.06
N PHE A 59 -7.07 -15.39 13.12
CA PHE A 59 -6.02 -16.31 13.57
C PHE A 59 -6.53 -17.44 14.46
N GLY A 60 -7.52 -17.16 15.34
CA GLY A 60 -7.99 -18.10 16.35
C GLY A 60 -8.43 -19.46 15.80
N PRO A 61 -9.25 -19.54 14.73
CA PRO A 61 -9.64 -20.82 14.13
C PRO A 61 -8.44 -21.66 13.66
N LEU A 62 -7.44 -21.05 13.02
CA LEU A 62 -6.23 -21.76 12.58
C LEU A 62 -5.40 -22.26 13.77
N TRP A 63 -5.24 -21.44 14.80
CA TRP A 63 -4.53 -21.84 16.02
C TRP A 63 -5.21 -23.01 16.73
N VAL A 64 -6.53 -22.97 16.88
CA VAL A 64 -7.31 -24.06 17.48
C VAL A 64 -7.17 -25.34 16.65
N LEU A 65 -7.26 -25.25 15.33
CA LEU A 65 -7.05 -26.41 14.44
C LEU A 65 -5.65 -26.99 14.61
N PHE A 66 -4.61 -26.15 14.58
CA PHE A 66 -3.22 -26.55 14.76
C PHE A 66 -3.00 -27.32 16.07
N VAL A 67 -3.46 -26.77 17.20
CA VAL A 67 -3.32 -27.42 18.52
C VAL A 67 -4.10 -28.74 18.56
N ARG A 68 -5.34 -28.76 18.05
CA ARG A 68 -6.18 -29.97 18.09
C ARG A 68 -5.68 -31.10 17.18
N GLN A 69 -4.91 -30.78 16.14
CA GLN A 69 -4.35 -31.75 15.20
C GLN A 69 -2.92 -32.16 15.52
N GLY A 70 -2.42 -31.82 16.72
CA GLY A 70 -1.08 -32.22 17.14
C GLY A 70 0.03 -31.41 16.47
N SER A 71 -0.18 -30.10 16.30
CA SER A 71 0.76 -29.16 15.67
C SER A 71 0.94 -29.40 14.16
N TRP A 72 -0.14 -29.76 13.47
CA TRP A 72 -0.11 -30.01 12.02
C TRP A 72 -1.38 -29.54 11.33
N ILE A 73 -1.28 -28.58 10.41
CA ILE A 73 -2.36 -28.18 9.49
C ILE A 73 -2.10 -28.83 8.13
N THR A 74 -3.10 -29.48 7.55
CA THR A 74 -2.99 -30.05 6.19
C THR A 74 -2.97 -28.96 5.12
N ASN A 75 -2.40 -29.25 3.95
CA ASN A 75 -2.38 -28.31 2.83
C ASN A 75 -3.76 -27.77 2.49
N LYS A 76 -4.76 -28.66 2.41
CA LYS A 76 -6.15 -28.30 2.14
C LYS A 76 -6.68 -27.28 3.14
N GLN A 77 -6.44 -27.48 4.43
CA GLN A 77 -6.89 -26.54 5.46
C GLN A 77 -6.14 -25.20 5.38
N GLY A 78 -4.83 -25.22 5.14
CA GLY A 78 -4.04 -24.00 4.97
C GLY A 78 -4.50 -23.19 3.77
N VAL A 79 -4.79 -23.87 2.66
CA VAL A 79 -5.40 -23.31 1.47
C VAL A 79 -6.75 -22.67 1.80
N TRP A 80 -7.66 -23.33 2.53
CA TRP A 80 -8.94 -22.71 2.91
C TRP A 80 -8.76 -21.50 3.81
N GLY A 81 -7.74 -21.49 4.68
CA GLY A 81 -7.42 -20.33 5.51
C GLY A 81 -6.88 -19.15 4.69
N TYR A 82 -6.16 -19.40 3.60
CA TYR A 82 -5.54 -18.36 2.79
C TYR A 82 -6.42 -17.89 1.62
N VAL A 83 -6.93 -18.84 0.84
CA VAL A 83 -7.55 -18.61 -0.47
C VAL A 83 -9.00 -18.13 -0.34
N TRP A 84 -9.73 -18.61 0.67
CA TRP A 84 -11.15 -18.34 0.82
C TRP A 84 -11.39 -16.86 1.17
N PRO A 85 -12.02 -16.05 0.30
CA PRO A 85 -12.09 -14.60 0.51
C PRO A 85 -12.63 -14.16 1.89
N PRO A 86 -13.62 -14.85 2.50
CA PRO A 86 -14.07 -14.51 3.84
C PRO A 86 -13.01 -14.59 4.93
N SER A 87 -11.96 -15.40 4.80
CA SER A 87 -10.87 -15.44 5.79
C SER A 87 -10.07 -14.14 5.85
N GLN A 88 -9.99 -13.42 4.72
CA GLN A 88 -9.26 -12.15 4.60
C GLN A 88 -10.06 -10.94 5.09
N LEU A 89 -11.37 -11.08 5.29
CA LEU A 89 -12.23 -9.97 5.71
C LEU A 89 -11.85 -9.39 7.07
N ALA A 90 -11.47 -10.26 8.00
CA ALA A 90 -11.09 -9.86 9.35
C ALA A 90 -9.75 -9.09 9.36
N ASP A 91 -8.77 -9.52 8.56
CA ASP A 91 -7.49 -8.82 8.42
C ASP A 91 -7.64 -7.48 7.67
N PHE A 92 -8.51 -7.43 6.66
CA PHE A 92 -8.89 -6.17 6.02
C PHE A 92 -9.51 -5.20 7.03
N ALA A 93 -10.50 -5.65 7.80
CA ALA A 93 -11.14 -4.83 8.84
C ALA A 93 -10.17 -4.42 9.94
N LEU A 94 -9.20 -5.28 10.29
CA LEU A 94 -8.10 -4.97 11.21
C LEU A 94 -7.30 -3.79 10.66
N GLY A 95 -6.90 -3.82 9.39
CA GLY A 95 -6.21 -2.70 8.73
C GLY A 95 -7.00 -1.40 8.76
N VAL A 96 -8.31 -1.42 8.47
CA VAL A 96 -9.19 -0.23 8.54
C VAL A 96 -9.26 0.30 9.98
N THR A 97 -9.39 -0.58 10.97
CA THR A 97 -9.43 -0.22 12.39
C THR A 97 -8.12 0.43 12.84
N THR A 98 -6.99 -0.15 12.43
CA THR A 98 -5.64 0.38 12.69
C THR A 98 -5.45 1.76 12.08
N ALA A 99 -5.90 1.99 10.85
CA ALA A 99 -5.83 3.29 10.20
C ALA A 99 -6.65 4.35 10.96
N ALA A 100 -7.85 4.01 11.44
CA ALA A 100 -8.66 4.90 12.27
C ALA A 100 -7.96 5.23 13.60
N LEU A 101 -7.38 4.23 14.27
CA LEU A 101 -6.62 4.42 15.51
C LEU A 101 -5.40 5.33 15.29
N ALA A 102 -4.66 5.11 14.20
CA ALA A 102 -3.51 5.93 13.83
C ALA A 102 -3.89 7.39 13.57
N ARG A 103 -4.95 7.62 12.77
CA ARG A 103 -5.48 8.96 12.46
C ARG A 103 -5.90 9.70 13.73
N ARG A 104 -6.60 9.01 14.64
CA ARG A 104 -7.05 9.60 15.91
C ARG A 104 -5.88 10.09 16.75
N HIS A 105 -4.84 9.28 16.91
CA HIS A 105 -3.66 9.67 17.68
C HIS A 105 -2.82 10.74 16.98
N ALA A 106 -2.80 10.77 15.65
CA ALA A 106 -2.19 11.88 14.91
C ALA A 106 -2.94 13.20 15.18
N ALA A 107 -4.27 13.21 15.09
CA ALA A 107 -5.08 14.40 15.37
C ALA A 107 -4.89 14.89 16.82
N ALA A 108 -4.87 13.98 17.80
CA ALA A 108 -4.63 14.33 19.19
C ALA A 108 -3.22 14.92 19.43
N ALA A 109 -2.21 14.43 18.69
CA ALA A 109 -0.85 14.96 18.78
C ALA A 109 -0.76 16.38 18.19
N SER A 110 -1.48 16.66 17.10
CA SER A 110 -1.57 18.00 16.52
C SER A 110 -2.23 19.00 17.46
N SER A 111 -3.36 18.64 18.09
CA SER A 111 -4.04 19.52 19.04
C SER A 111 -3.19 19.84 20.28
N ALA A 112 -2.43 18.87 20.79
CA ALA A 112 -1.55 19.08 21.93
C ALA A 112 -0.34 20.00 21.63
N SER A 113 0.02 20.16 20.35
CA SER A 113 1.17 21.01 19.97
C SER A 113 0.85 22.51 19.94
N GLU A 114 -0.43 22.88 19.89
CA GLU A 114 -0.87 24.29 19.82
C GLU A 114 -1.04 24.94 21.20
N GLU A 115 -1.28 24.15 22.26
CA GLU A 115 -1.67 24.69 23.57
C GLU A 115 -0.50 24.91 24.55
N ASP A 116 0.68 24.30 24.36
CA ASP A 116 1.80 24.40 25.31
C ASP A 116 3.16 24.55 24.63
N SER A 117 3.66 25.78 24.50
CA SER A 117 5.00 26.06 24.00
C SER A 117 6.11 25.79 25.04
N ASP A 118 5.78 25.68 26.33
CA ASP A 118 6.78 25.58 27.42
C ASP A 118 6.94 24.15 27.99
N GLU A 119 6.05 23.19 27.70
CA GLU A 119 6.13 21.78 28.17
C GLU A 119 6.26 20.75 27.02
N GLN A 120 7.27 20.89 26.17
CA GLN A 120 7.42 20.09 24.92
C GLN A 120 7.95 18.65 25.10
N GLU A 121 8.55 18.31 26.24
CA GLU A 121 9.23 17.02 26.51
C GLU A 121 8.35 15.75 26.41
N PRO A 122 7.12 15.68 26.99
CA PRO A 122 6.36 14.43 27.07
C PRO A 122 5.76 13.98 25.73
N GLY A 123 5.47 14.92 24.82
CA GLY A 123 4.94 14.60 23.49
C GLY A 123 5.93 13.81 22.65
N MET A 124 7.18 14.27 22.59
CA MET A 124 8.26 13.66 21.80
C MET A 124 8.47 12.18 22.16
N ARG A 125 8.48 11.85 23.46
CA ARG A 125 8.70 10.47 23.94
C ARG A 125 7.63 9.50 23.43
N ARG A 126 6.36 9.93 23.37
CA ARG A 126 5.25 9.09 22.89
C ARG A 126 5.37 8.79 21.39
N VAL A 127 5.76 9.78 20.60
CA VAL A 127 5.93 9.63 19.15
C VAL A 127 7.09 8.68 18.86
N TRP A 128 8.21 8.81 19.57
CA TRP A 128 9.36 7.90 19.45
C TRP A 128 9.05 6.47 19.87
N ALA A 129 8.31 6.28 20.96
CA ALA A 129 7.88 4.94 21.40
C ALA A 129 7.04 4.22 20.33
N ARG A 130 6.21 4.96 19.59
CA ARG A 130 5.45 4.41 18.45
C ARG A 130 6.36 3.98 17.29
N GLY A 131 7.39 4.77 16.98
CA GLY A 131 8.38 4.40 15.98
C GLY A 131 9.14 3.13 16.34
N LEU A 132 9.63 3.04 17.59
CA LEU A 132 10.32 1.85 18.10
C LEU A 132 9.42 0.60 18.11
N LEU A 133 8.14 0.76 18.45
CA LEU A 133 7.17 -0.33 18.35
C LEU A 133 7.08 -0.84 16.91
N ALA A 134 7.01 0.06 15.93
CA ALA A 134 6.94 -0.35 14.52
C ALA A 134 8.19 -1.13 14.09
N ASP A 135 9.39 -0.60 14.37
CA ASP A 135 10.64 -1.26 14.02
C ASP A 135 10.77 -2.63 14.73
N GLY A 136 10.38 -2.72 15.99
CA GLY A 136 10.35 -3.97 16.74
C GLY A 136 9.41 -5.00 16.13
N CYS A 137 8.19 -4.60 15.76
CA CYS A 137 7.20 -5.50 15.15
C CYS A 137 7.69 -6.07 13.81
N ILE A 138 8.22 -5.23 12.91
CA ILE A 138 8.69 -5.71 11.60
C ILE A 138 9.98 -6.53 11.73
N LEU A 139 10.85 -6.21 12.69
CA LEU A 139 12.01 -7.03 13.01
C LEU A 139 11.61 -8.43 13.49
N ILE A 140 10.59 -8.53 14.36
CA ILE A 140 10.06 -9.82 14.82
C ILE A 140 9.52 -10.65 13.65
N VAL A 141 8.76 -10.03 12.74
CA VAL A 141 8.29 -10.71 11.53
C VAL A 141 9.46 -11.22 10.70
N GLY A 142 10.44 -10.35 10.40
CA GLY A 142 11.62 -10.72 9.62
C GLY A 142 12.44 -11.85 10.25
N LEU A 143 12.71 -11.78 11.56
CA LEU A 143 13.43 -12.82 12.28
C LEU A 143 12.65 -14.13 12.32
N THR A 144 11.33 -14.07 12.46
CA THR A 144 10.50 -15.27 12.42
C THR A 144 10.58 -15.92 11.04
N CYS A 145 10.42 -15.16 9.95
CA CYS A 145 10.53 -15.69 8.59
C CYS A 145 11.92 -16.29 8.29
N LEU A 146 12.99 -15.72 8.83
CA LEU A 146 14.36 -16.25 8.65
C LEU A 146 14.65 -17.50 9.47
N CYS A 147 14.11 -17.59 10.68
CA CYS A 147 14.36 -18.69 11.60
C CYS A 147 13.37 -19.86 11.42
N ALA A 148 12.26 -19.65 10.71
CA ALA A 148 11.23 -20.66 10.58
C ALA A 148 11.65 -21.74 9.54
N PRO A 149 11.59 -23.04 9.90
CA PRO A 149 12.07 -24.11 9.03
C PRO A 149 11.23 -24.28 7.74
N TRP A 150 11.89 -24.25 6.57
CA TRP A 150 11.19 -24.47 5.30
C TRP A 150 10.94 -25.95 5.03
N TYR A 151 9.67 -26.37 4.91
CA TYR A 151 9.28 -27.75 4.61
C TYR A 151 8.79 -27.98 3.17
N GLY A 152 8.83 -26.95 2.30
CA GLY A 152 8.53 -27.07 0.88
C GLY A 152 7.04 -27.11 0.50
N GLY A 153 6.12 -27.17 1.46
CA GLY A 153 4.68 -27.12 1.20
C GLY A 153 3.94 -26.33 2.29
N ARG A 154 2.77 -25.76 1.91
CA ARG A 154 1.86 -24.98 2.78
C ARG A 154 1.16 -25.85 3.85
N GLU A 155 1.94 -26.56 4.65
CA GLU A 155 1.52 -27.55 5.64
C GLU A 155 2.17 -27.30 7.01
N GLY A 156 1.73 -28.03 8.02
CA GLY A 156 2.30 -27.93 9.37
C GLY A 156 1.93 -26.62 10.04
N TRP A 157 2.93 -25.81 10.39
CA TRP A 157 2.73 -24.51 11.05
C TRP A 157 2.71 -23.34 10.08
N GLU A 158 3.17 -23.48 8.83
CA GLU A 158 3.24 -22.38 7.86
C GLU A 158 1.90 -21.64 7.68
N PRO A 159 0.74 -22.33 7.61
CA PRO A 159 -0.54 -21.64 7.48
C PRO A 159 -0.88 -20.68 8.63
N LEU A 160 -0.26 -20.83 9.81
CA LEU A 160 -0.45 -19.91 10.93
C LEU A 160 0.06 -18.50 10.60
N PHE A 161 1.05 -18.38 9.71
CA PHE A 161 1.63 -17.09 9.34
C PHE A 161 0.71 -16.23 8.48
N ASN A 162 -0.30 -16.84 7.83
CA ASN A 162 -1.28 -16.11 7.01
C ASN A 162 -1.99 -15.01 7.80
N HIS A 163 -2.35 -15.29 9.06
CA HIS A 163 -3.07 -14.36 9.93
C HIS A 163 -2.31 -14.04 11.23
N GLY A 164 -1.34 -14.88 11.62
CA GLY A 164 -0.62 -14.77 12.89
C GLY A 164 0.11 -13.43 13.05
N PHE A 165 0.69 -12.90 11.97
CA PHE A 165 1.38 -11.61 11.99
C PHE A 165 0.45 -10.39 11.86
N GLY A 166 -0.87 -10.57 11.75
CA GLY A 166 -1.82 -9.48 11.55
C GLY A 166 -1.67 -8.35 12.58
N LEU A 167 -1.53 -8.68 13.87
CA LEU A 167 -1.31 -7.67 14.92
C LEU A 167 0.05 -6.99 14.84
N LEU A 168 1.10 -7.71 14.42
CA LEU A 168 2.43 -7.11 14.25
C LEU A 168 2.44 -6.14 13.08
N PHE A 169 1.81 -6.49 11.96
CA PHE A 169 1.64 -5.57 10.83
C PHE A 169 0.75 -4.38 11.19
N ALA A 170 -0.34 -4.60 11.93
CA ALA A 170 -1.18 -3.53 12.44
C ALA A 170 -0.39 -2.56 13.35
N ALA A 171 0.41 -3.08 14.27
CA ALA A 171 1.26 -2.27 15.14
C ALA A 171 2.35 -1.53 14.35
N PHE A 172 2.95 -2.17 13.35
CA PHE A 172 3.89 -1.55 12.42
C PHE A 172 3.27 -0.37 11.67
N LEU A 173 2.11 -0.56 11.04
CA LEU A 173 1.40 0.49 10.32
C LEU A 173 0.98 1.64 11.24
N TYR A 174 0.45 1.31 12.42
CA TYR A 174 0.08 2.29 13.45
C TYR A 174 1.29 3.12 13.91
N GLY A 175 2.44 2.50 14.17
CA GLY A 175 3.65 3.19 14.59
C GLY A 175 4.31 4.00 13.46
N SER A 176 4.27 3.47 12.23
CA SER A 176 4.79 4.15 11.04
C SER A 176 4.03 5.44 10.70
N ALA A 177 2.76 5.53 11.10
CA ALA A 177 1.92 6.72 10.96
C ALA A 177 2.19 7.81 12.03
N ALA A 178 3.23 7.68 12.87
CA ALA A 178 3.56 8.66 13.91
C ALA A 178 4.21 9.97 13.41
N GLY A 179 4.21 10.25 12.09
CA GLY A 179 4.81 11.46 11.54
C GLY A 179 6.32 11.52 11.76
N GLY A 180 6.80 12.54 12.48
CA GLY A 180 8.22 12.83 12.74
C GLY A 180 8.94 11.82 13.66
N GLY A 181 8.21 11.00 14.40
CA GLY A 181 8.79 9.88 15.17
C GLY A 181 8.43 8.52 14.59
N SER A 182 8.22 8.44 13.28
CA SER A 182 8.14 7.15 12.58
C SER A 182 9.45 6.37 12.74
N GLY A 183 9.35 5.04 12.87
CA GLY A 183 10.51 4.14 12.98
C GLY A 183 11.48 4.24 11.80
N LEU A 184 12.69 3.72 11.97
CA LEU A 184 13.74 3.70 10.95
C LEU A 184 13.28 2.99 9.68
N VAL A 185 12.55 1.89 9.82
CA VAL A 185 12.05 1.12 8.67
C VAL A 185 11.04 1.94 7.87
N ALA A 186 10.13 2.63 8.56
CA ALA A 186 9.18 3.54 7.92
C ALA A 186 9.90 4.70 7.21
N ARG A 187 10.96 5.25 7.80
CA ARG A 187 11.77 6.31 7.18
C ARG A 187 12.50 5.82 5.93
N LEU A 188 13.03 4.61 5.95
CA LEU A 188 13.65 3.98 4.78
C LEU A 188 12.62 3.84 3.65
N PHE A 189 11.44 3.28 3.95
CA PHE A 189 10.38 3.09 2.95
C PHE A 189 9.73 4.39 2.45
N ARG A 190 9.91 5.51 3.16
CA ARG A 190 9.50 6.85 2.70
C ARG A 190 10.44 7.46 1.66
N HIS A 191 11.57 6.83 1.35
CA HIS A 191 12.47 7.33 0.32
C HIS A 191 11.75 7.39 -1.04
N ASP A 192 11.86 8.51 -1.77
CA ASP A 192 11.07 8.79 -2.98
C ASP A 192 11.18 7.67 -4.04
N VAL A 193 12.37 7.08 -4.19
CA VAL A 193 12.58 5.95 -5.10
C VAL A 193 11.71 4.73 -4.72
N LEU A 194 11.59 4.42 -3.43
CA LEU A 194 10.78 3.29 -2.97
C LEU A 194 9.28 3.61 -3.04
N VAL A 195 8.90 4.85 -2.76
CA VAL A 195 7.52 5.32 -2.91
C VAL A 195 7.10 5.26 -4.39
N CYS A 196 7.97 5.69 -5.30
CA CYS A 196 7.75 5.63 -6.74
C CYS A 196 7.54 4.18 -7.23
N LEU A 197 8.37 3.23 -6.76
CA LEU A 197 8.13 1.81 -7.02
C LEU A 197 6.81 1.33 -6.42
N GLY A 198 6.48 1.76 -5.20
CA GLY A 198 5.21 1.43 -4.55
C GLY A 198 3.99 1.84 -5.37
N ALA A 199 4.07 2.93 -6.13
CA ALA A 199 2.98 3.45 -6.95
C ALA A 199 2.53 2.48 -8.06
N TYR A 200 3.40 1.59 -8.52
CA TYR A 200 3.09 0.59 -9.57
C TYR A 200 2.97 -0.84 -9.02
N SER A 201 3.02 -1.02 -7.70
CA SER A 201 3.11 -2.34 -7.08
C SER A 201 1.88 -3.20 -7.32
N PHE A 202 0.70 -2.60 -7.44
CA PHE A 202 -0.54 -3.31 -7.73
C PHE A 202 -0.56 -3.82 -9.18
N GLU A 203 -0.11 -3.01 -10.13
CA GLU A 203 -0.04 -3.36 -11.54
C GLU A 203 1.04 -4.42 -11.76
N VAL A 204 2.20 -4.29 -11.10
CA VAL A 204 3.24 -5.33 -11.09
C VAL A 204 2.66 -6.68 -10.64
N TYR A 205 1.85 -6.67 -9.59
CA TYR A 205 1.15 -7.87 -9.14
C TYR A 205 0.16 -8.39 -10.21
N LEU A 206 -0.64 -7.51 -10.81
CA LEU A 206 -1.59 -7.81 -11.87
C LEU A 206 -0.98 -8.15 -13.23
N PHE A 207 0.32 -7.93 -13.45
CA PHE A 207 1.01 -8.32 -14.69
C PHE A 207 1.99 -9.47 -14.49
N GLN A 208 2.25 -9.88 -13.25
CA GLN A 208 3.25 -10.90 -12.94
C GLN A 208 3.06 -12.19 -13.75
N TYR A 209 1.83 -12.71 -13.84
CA TYR A 209 1.54 -13.98 -14.51
C TYR A 209 1.50 -13.87 -16.05
N PRO A 210 0.79 -12.92 -16.68
CA PRO A 210 0.83 -12.71 -18.13
C PRO A 210 2.23 -12.45 -18.65
N VAL A 211 3.02 -11.63 -17.95
CA VAL A 211 4.43 -11.39 -18.36
C VAL A 211 5.24 -12.66 -18.20
N HIS A 212 5.02 -13.45 -17.15
CA HIS A 212 5.68 -14.74 -16.96
C HIS A 212 5.35 -15.70 -18.13
N GLU A 213 4.08 -15.85 -18.50
CA GLU A 213 3.66 -16.71 -19.61
C GLU A 213 4.22 -16.25 -20.95
N ILE A 214 4.36 -14.94 -21.18
CA ILE A 214 5.06 -14.41 -22.36
C ILE A 214 6.53 -14.84 -22.36
N PHE A 215 7.21 -14.77 -21.22
CA PHE A 215 8.61 -15.20 -21.10
C PHE A 215 8.76 -16.70 -21.31
N VAL A 216 7.85 -17.51 -20.77
CA VAL A 216 7.82 -18.97 -21.03
C VAL A 216 7.63 -19.23 -22.51
N ALA A 217 6.65 -18.60 -23.16
CA ALA A 217 6.39 -18.78 -24.58
C ALA A 217 7.57 -18.33 -25.47
N VAL A 218 8.21 -17.20 -25.14
CA VAL A 218 9.40 -16.73 -25.85
C VAL A 218 10.59 -17.67 -25.63
N GLY A 219 10.78 -18.18 -24.42
CA GLY A 219 11.81 -19.18 -24.11
C GLY A 219 11.61 -20.46 -24.89
N ASP A 220 10.38 -20.99 -24.90
CA ASP A 220 9.99 -22.19 -25.62
C ASP A 220 10.21 -22.05 -27.14
N VAL A 221 9.97 -20.85 -27.71
CA VAL A 221 10.14 -20.58 -29.15
C VAL A 221 11.59 -20.29 -29.54
N SER A 222 12.31 -19.53 -28.72
CA SER A 222 13.64 -19.02 -29.07
C SER A 222 14.80 -19.88 -28.57
N GLY A 223 14.56 -20.75 -27.58
CA GLY A 223 15.60 -21.47 -26.83
C GLY A 223 16.51 -20.56 -25.99
N ALA A 224 16.29 -19.24 -26.00
CA ALA A 224 16.99 -18.27 -25.18
C ALA A 224 16.20 -18.03 -23.89
N PHE A 225 16.90 -17.90 -22.76
CA PHE A 225 16.27 -17.70 -21.45
C PHE A 225 15.30 -18.83 -21.07
N ASP A 226 15.62 -20.06 -21.44
CA ASP A 226 14.80 -21.22 -21.09
C ASP A 226 14.62 -21.25 -19.56
N MET A 227 13.40 -20.90 -19.13
CA MET A 227 12.97 -20.87 -17.72
C MET A 227 12.80 -22.29 -17.20
N ARG A 228 12.95 -23.29 -18.07
CA ARG A 228 13.07 -24.70 -17.74
C ARG A 228 14.43 -25.20 -18.21
N ASN A 229 14.98 -26.19 -17.52
CA ASN A 229 16.14 -26.91 -18.01
C ASN A 229 15.68 -27.99 -19.01
N ALA A 230 16.62 -28.69 -19.65
CA ALA A 230 16.31 -29.77 -20.60
C ALA A 230 15.47 -30.94 -20.01
N LYS A 231 15.29 -30.99 -18.68
CA LYS A 231 14.45 -31.97 -17.98
C LYS A 231 13.04 -31.42 -17.66
N GLY A 232 12.73 -30.19 -18.06
CA GLY A 232 11.48 -29.50 -17.72
C GLY A 232 11.43 -28.93 -16.31
N GLU A 233 12.54 -28.93 -15.56
CA GLU A 233 12.60 -28.38 -14.20
C GLU A 233 12.88 -26.87 -14.28
N TYR A 234 12.35 -26.07 -13.34
CA TYR A 234 12.57 -24.63 -13.32
C TYR A 234 14.05 -24.23 -13.28
N ASN A 235 14.46 -23.35 -14.20
CA ASN A 235 15.80 -22.82 -14.31
C ASN A 235 15.93 -21.51 -13.53
N ASN A 236 16.67 -21.52 -12.43
CA ASN A 236 16.89 -20.35 -11.57
C ASN A 236 17.99 -19.41 -12.10
N ASN A 237 18.01 -19.14 -13.40
CA ASN A 237 19.00 -18.25 -13.99
C ASN A 237 18.75 -16.80 -13.54
N SER A 238 19.71 -16.22 -12.83
CA SER A 238 19.65 -14.85 -12.32
C SER A 238 19.48 -13.81 -13.42
N CYS A 239 20.10 -14.00 -14.59
CA CYS A 239 19.96 -13.10 -15.73
C CYS A 239 18.52 -13.08 -16.25
N GLY A 240 17.89 -14.26 -16.38
CA GLY A 240 16.48 -14.37 -16.80
C GLY A 240 15.54 -13.68 -15.82
N PHE A 241 15.77 -13.89 -14.51
CA PHE A 241 15.01 -13.22 -13.46
C PHE A 241 15.12 -11.69 -13.52
N VAL A 242 16.32 -11.13 -13.70
CA VAL A 242 16.52 -9.67 -13.79
C VAL A 242 15.80 -9.09 -15.01
N VAL A 243 15.89 -9.75 -16.17
CA VAL A 243 15.20 -9.29 -17.39
C VAL A 243 13.68 -9.37 -17.23
N PHE A 244 13.17 -10.45 -16.65
CA PHE A 244 11.75 -10.60 -16.31
C PHE A 244 11.28 -9.49 -15.36
N PHE A 245 12.05 -9.24 -14.29
CA PHE A 245 11.74 -8.19 -13.32
C PHE A 245 11.61 -6.82 -14.00
N PHE A 246 12.60 -6.39 -14.78
CA PHE A 246 12.53 -5.11 -15.47
C PHE A 246 11.38 -5.04 -16.49
N SER A 247 11.11 -6.13 -17.21
CA SER A 247 10.02 -6.19 -18.18
C SER A 247 8.65 -6.09 -17.51
N LEU A 248 8.49 -6.73 -16.34
CA LEU A 248 7.28 -6.67 -15.54
C LEU A 248 7.00 -5.25 -15.05
N TRP A 249 8.01 -4.59 -14.47
CA TRP A 249 7.89 -3.20 -14.01
C TRP A 249 7.63 -2.22 -15.16
N LEU A 250 8.25 -2.43 -16.32
CA LEU A 250 8.00 -1.63 -17.51
C LEU A 250 6.55 -1.79 -18.00
N ALA A 251 6.05 -3.03 -18.09
CA ALA A 251 4.67 -3.31 -18.51
C ALA A 251 3.65 -2.69 -17.54
N ALA A 252 3.89 -2.83 -16.23
CA ALA A 252 3.07 -2.22 -15.18
C ALA A 252 3.04 -0.68 -15.30
N GLY A 253 4.20 -0.05 -15.46
CA GLY A 253 4.30 1.40 -15.62
C GLY A 253 3.61 1.90 -16.89
N LEU A 254 3.81 1.24 -18.04
CA LEU A 254 3.14 1.60 -19.28
C LEU A 254 1.61 1.50 -19.16
N TYR A 255 1.11 0.45 -18.50
CA TYR A 255 -0.33 0.31 -18.27
C TYR A 255 -0.88 1.41 -17.36
N ALA A 256 -0.25 1.66 -16.21
CA ALA A 256 -0.68 2.67 -15.25
C ALA A 256 -0.75 4.07 -15.90
N GLU A 257 0.30 4.45 -16.62
CA GLU A 257 0.44 5.79 -17.18
C GLU A 257 -0.41 6.02 -18.44
N PHE A 258 -0.54 5.03 -19.32
CA PHE A 258 -1.20 5.22 -20.62
C PHE A 258 -2.61 4.64 -20.72
N VAL A 259 -2.96 3.67 -19.87
CA VAL A 259 -4.27 3.01 -19.91
C VAL A 259 -5.12 3.44 -18.71
N GLU A 260 -4.65 3.15 -17.50
CA GLU A 260 -5.44 3.38 -16.29
C GLU A 260 -5.69 4.87 -16.03
N SER A 261 -4.63 5.69 -16.06
CA SER A 261 -4.76 7.13 -15.79
C SER A 261 -5.76 7.82 -16.75
N HIS A 262 -5.79 7.40 -18.02
CA HIS A 262 -6.68 7.93 -19.05
C HIS A 262 -8.11 7.46 -18.83
N LEU A 263 -8.30 6.18 -18.49
CA LEU A 263 -9.61 5.62 -18.15
C LEU A 263 -10.21 6.31 -16.92
N ILE A 264 -9.42 6.53 -15.86
CA ILE A 264 -9.87 7.23 -14.65
C ILE A 264 -10.31 8.65 -14.99
N ARG A 265 -9.50 9.40 -15.75
CA ARG A 265 -9.86 10.76 -16.18
C ARG A 265 -11.16 10.77 -16.98
N TRP A 266 -11.30 9.85 -17.92
CA TRP A 266 -12.52 9.72 -18.71
C TRP A 266 -13.76 9.42 -17.84
N LEU A 267 -13.66 8.47 -16.90
CA LEU A 267 -14.74 8.14 -15.96
C LEU A 267 -15.12 9.31 -15.04
N GLN A 268 -14.14 10.10 -14.59
CA GLN A 268 -14.40 11.29 -13.77
C GLN A 268 -15.17 12.36 -14.54
N VAL A 269 -14.79 12.59 -15.81
CA VAL A 269 -15.51 13.52 -16.69
C VAL A 269 -16.95 13.04 -16.91
N GLU A 270 -17.14 11.75 -17.20
CA GLU A 270 -18.48 11.18 -17.43
C GLU A 270 -19.36 11.23 -16.17
N ALA A 271 -18.79 10.95 -15.00
CA ALA A 271 -19.51 11.05 -13.73
C ALA A 271 -19.93 12.50 -13.41
N ALA A 272 -19.09 13.49 -13.79
CA ALA A 272 -19.41 14.90 -13.62
C ALA A 272 -20.50 15.37 -14.60
N SER A 273 -20.50 14.88 -15.85
CA SER A 273 -21.54 15.22 -16.84
C SER A 273 -22.86 14.48 -16.60
N GLY A 274 -22.82 13.24 -16.10
CA GLY A 274 -24.00 12.43 -15.82
C GLY A 274 -24.89 12.97 -14.69
N GLY A 275 -24.35 13.83 -13.81
CA GLY A 275 -25.09 14.50 -12.74
C GLY A 275 -26.11 15.55 -13.21
N ASP A 276 -26.00 16.02 -14.46
CA ASP A 276 -26.88 17.07 -15.00
C ASP A 276 -28.04 16.54 -15.86
N CYS A 277 -28.03 15.26 -16.24
CA CYS A 277 -29.09 14.69 -17.08
C CYS A 277 -30.42 14.47 -16.33
N THR A 278 -30.41 14.40 -14.99
CA THR A 278 -31.64 14.40 -14.17
C THR A 278 -32.18 15.80 -13.88
N SER A 279 -31.40 16.85 -14.15
CA SER A 279 -31.82 18.25 -13.97
C SER A 279 -32.29 18.91 -15.28
N GLN A 280 -31.85 18.41 -16.45
CA GLN A 280 -32.13 19.01 -17.77
C GLN A 280 -33.37 18.50 -18.52
N VAL A 281 -34.09 17.48 -18.04
CA VAL A 281 -35.42 17.14 -18.62
C VAL A 281 -36.51 18.15 -18.25
N SER A 282 -36.25 19.06 -17.29
CA SER A 282 -37.22 20.07 -16.83
C SER A 282 -36.91 21.52 -17.26
N LYS A 283 -35.77 21.79 -17.92
CA LYS A 283 -35.40 23.16 -18.31
C LYS A 283 -34.85 23.23 -19.74
N GLY A 284 -35.74 23.57 -20.67
CA GLY A 284 -35.49 24.46 -21.82
C GLY A 284 -34.31 24.12 -22.73
N TYR A 285 -34.51 23.71 -23.98
CA TYR A 285 -35.27 24.48 -24.97
C TYR A 285 -35.03 26.01 -24.93
N THR A 286 -33.82 26.46 -24.58
CA THR A 286 -33.40 27.84 -24.88
C THR A 286 -31.90 27.92 -25.17
N SER A 287 -31.61 28.33 -26.40
CA SER A 287 -30.39 29.04 -26.83
C SER A 287 -29.12 28.22 -27.09
N HIS A 288 -29.00 27.81 -28.34
CA HIS A 288 -27.87 27.10 -28.93
C HIS A 288 -26.76 28.03 -29.46
N LYS A 289 -26.66 29.28 -28.99
CA LYS A 289 -25.89 30.34 -29.68
C LYS A 289 -24.58 30.82 -29.06
N ASP A 290 -24.23 30.46 -27.81
CA ASP A 290 -23.13 31.14 -27.11
C ASP A 290 -21.91 30.28 -26.72
N ARG A 291 -21.81 29.01 -27.14
CA ARG A 291 -20.69 28.13 -26.73
C ARG A 291 -19.47 28.09 -27.65
N ALA A 292 -19.44 28.84 -28.74
CA ALA A 292 -18.30 28.86 -29.67
C ALA A 292 -17.17 29.85 -29.30
N ALA A 293 -17.32 30.68 -28.27
CA ALA A 293 -16.38 31.77 -27.96
C ALA A 293 -15.39 31.50 -26.80
N MET A 294 -15.50 30.39 -26.06
CA MET A 294 -14.73 30.18 -24.81
C MET A 294 -13.64 29.09 -24.88
N ALA A 295 -13.49 28.37 -25.98
CA ALA A 295 -12.62 27.18 -26.05
C ALA A 295 -11.19 27.43 -26.59
N GLY A 296 -10.79 28.69 -26.84
CA GLY A 296 -9.52 28.99 -27.55
C GLY A 296 -8.46 29.80 -26.80
N GLY A 297 -8.73 30.32 -25.59
CA GLY A 297 -7.91 31.38 -24.99
C GLY A 297 -6.97 31.00 -23.83
N ALA A 298 -7.21 29.91 -23.11
CA ALA A 298 -6.63 29.76 -21.76
C ALA A 298 -5.35 28.89 -21.67
N VAL A 299 -4.85 28.32 -22.78
CA VAL A 299 -3.74 27.35 -22.72
C VAL A 299 -2.38 27.94 -23.10
N TYR A 300 -2.32 29.14 -23.66
CA TYR A 300 -1.05 29.77 -24.06
C TYR A 300 -0.51 30.84 -23.09
N GLU A 301 -1.30 31.30 -22.11
CA GLU A 301 -0.87 32.38 -21.21
C GLU A 301 -0.12 31.88 -19.96
N GLN A 302 -0.30 30.61 -19.57
CA GLN A 302 0.41 30.04 -18.40
C GLN A 302 1.84 29.57 -18.71
N LEU A 303 2.21 29.36 -19.98
CA LEU A 303 3.59 28.99 -20.36
C LEU A 303 4.54 30.19 -20.49
N ALA A 304 4.00 31.42 -20.48
CA ALA A 304 4.81 32.64 -20.54
C ALA A 304 5.20 33.18 -19.15
N GLU A 305 4.50 32.77 -18.08
CA GLU A 305 4.75 33.26 -16.72
C GLU A 305 5.83 32.45 -15.98
N GLU A 306 6.07 31.20 -16.39
CA GLU A 306 7.05 30.31 -15.74
C GLU A 306 8.50 30.52 -16.21
N THR A 307 8.73 31.33 -17.26
CA THR A 307 10.08 31.68 -17.74
C THR A 307 10.68 32.95 -17.11
N ASP A 308 9.90 33.73 -16.35
CA ASP A 308 10.40 34.96 -15.68
C ASP A 308 10.82 34.73 -14.21
N ILE A 309 10.52 33.57 -13.61
CA ILE A 309 10.88 33.28 -12.20
C ILE A 309 12.35 32.81 -12.07
N GLU A 310 12.95 32.21 -13.10
CA GLU A 310 14.36 31.78 -13.07
C GLU A 310 15.39 32.93 -13.17
N ARG A 311 14.96 34.20 -13.28
CA ARG A 311 15.86 35.36 -13.32
C ARG A 311 16.10 36.05 -11.96
N SER A 312 15.49 35.58 -10.86
CA SER A 312 15.54 36.27 -9.55
C SER A 312 16.56 35.72 -8.53
N GLU A 313 17.26 34.61 -8.79
CA GLU A 313 18.16 33.98 -7.79
C GLU A 313 19.67 34.11 -8.10
N SER A 314 20.16 35.32 -8.38
CA SER A 314 21.62 35.58 -8.40
C SER A 314 22.07 36.86 -7.68
N ALA A 315 21.27 37.35 -6.72
CA ALA A 315 21.70 38.43 -5.82
C ALA A 315 22.31 37.84 -4.54
N ILE A 316 23.62 37.56 -4.56
CA ILE A 316 24.42 37.28 -3.37
C ILE A 316 24.55 38.58 -2.56
N PRO A 317 24.07 38.66 -1.30
CA PRO A 317 24.29 39.83 -0.47
C PRO A 317 25.75 39.87 0.00
N LEU A 318 26.46 40.95 -0.34
CA LEU A 318 27.79 41.29 0.18
C LEU A 318 27.70 41.53 1.69
N VAL A 319 28.40 40.71 2.47
CA VAL A 319 28.62 40.88 3.91
C VAL A 319 29.57 42.07 4.13
N PRO A 320 29.25 43.05 4.99
CA PRO A 320 30.17 44.11 5.34
C PRO A 320 31.31 43.58 6.22
N ALA A 321 32.55 43.92 5.85
CA ALA A 321 33.76 43.58 6.58
C ALA A 321 33.79 44.23 7.97
N ASP A 322 34.07 43.42 8.99
CA ASP A 322 34.25 43.82 10.39
C ASP A 322 35.64 44.47 10.59
N PRO A 323 35.73 45.75 11.01
CA PRO A 323 37.00 46.46 11.18
C PRO A 323 37.53 46.33 12.62
N SER A 324 37.68 45.10 13.13
CA SER A 324 38.16 44.91 14.51
C SER A 324 39.06 43.68 14.72
N SER A 325 40.10 43.51 13.90
CA SER A 325 41.19 42.56 14.19
C SER A 325 42.47 43.29 14.65
N PRO A 326 42.99 43.02 15.86
CA PRO A 326 44.26 43.60 16.32
C PRO A 326 45.48 42.88 15.70
N PRO A 327 46.65 43.55 15.62
CA PRO A 327 47.81 43.03 14.93
C PRO A 327 48.50 41.92 15.73
N SER A 328 48.85 40.85 15.01
CA SER A 328 49.74 39.78 15.44
C SER A 328 51.09 40.34 15.89
N ARG A 329 51.56 39.92 17.07
CA ARG A 329 52.97 39.99 17.47
C ARG A 329 53.53 38.59 17.67
N SER A 330 54.61 38.33 16.91
CA SER A 330 55.77 37.43 17.10
C SER A 330 55.56 36.11 17.83
#